data_AF-A0A9W7L7K7-F1
#
_entry.id   AF-A0A9W7L7K7-F1
#
_cell.length_a   1.000
_cell.length_b   1.000
_cell.length_c   1.000
_cell.angle_alpha   90.00
_cell.angle_beta   90.00
_cell.angle_gamma   90.00
#
_symmetry.space_group_name_H-M   'P 1'
#
loop_
_entity.id
_entity.type
_entity.pdbx_description
1 polymer ?
#
loop_
_entity_poly.entity_id
_entity_poly.type
_entity_poly.pdbx_seq_one_letter_code
_entity_poly.pdbx_strand_id
1 'polypeptide(L)'
;MSYALLRLSSLIFLIVNFYEIKSDIISEETPRVFNRPRYPSLAQIIISEPSLLSPNLSVLESIQNCFTLLSTAVRVIHDNSFVDYGHLMDVRRMYDRCVRGIPFSEYVSESSSPSDTHTLIEDYFLSKRQRMESLLPSYEEHCKKSINNESGLIELVSLERGSPTDPHKKGNFYLTSVHHLEHHADQLEYLVKLGELPPPFLDITYNIRWKVIPEMLKAVGGDGCIYDVSTRSHSTGCHPDFRRSTFLLNPWMTDIMQGTFNTLIHMPSPLPLRSTNPFCLNPKLDFEEIQQAYLAGKVLVIDNLLTPDCLSELRRLALEGTIFYDGKKSYVGAYIDQGMGESPWLLQLSEEWRARFPKILNFPLSTSWFYKYDSVSSEAGGIGIHADQAIVNINIWITPDDANLDPDSGGLIVYDTAPPVEEVFGSDFAKWNNERFEGDRMDWLNANEAKHINIPYRCNRAVVFDSRRLHKTDTYTFKKEYEMRRINLTLLFGMVDDVGEDIGSKRGDNGKFPNEASIHTAT
;
A
#
# COMPACT_ATOMS: atom_id res chain seq x y z
N MET A 1 14.56 -23.98 25.03
CA MET A 1 14.89 -24.42 23.66
C MET A 1 14.35 -25.81 23.31
N SER A 2 14.45 -26.83 24.17
CA SER A 2 14.14 -28.22 23.78
C SER A 2 12.66 -28.60 23.61
N TYR A 3 11.69 -27.85 24.16
CA TYR A 3 10.25 -28.13 23.97
C TYR A 3 9.65 -27.52 22.69
N ALA A 4 10.21 -26.42 22.18
CA ALA A 4 9.76 -25.78 20.94
C ALA A 4 10.23 -26.53 19.69
N LEU A 5 11.45 -27.07 19.73
CA LEU A 5 12.03 -27.92 18.68
C LEU A 5 11.25 -29.24 18.49
N LEU A 6 10.76 -29.84 19.57
CA LEU A 6 9.95 -31.07 19.54
C LEU A 6 8.54 -30.85 18.95
N ARG A 7 7.96 -29.65 19.07
CA ARG A 7 6.66 -29.31 18.44
C ARG A 7 6.80 -28.92 16.97
N LEU A 8 7.89 -28.25 16.58
CA LEU A 8 8.23 -27.96 15.18
C LEU A 8 8.44 -29.24 14.36
N SER A 9 9.11 -30.25 14.94
CA SER A 9 9.32 -31.55 14.26
C SER A 9 8.02 -32.30 14.01
N SER A 10 7.03 -32.21 14.90
CA SER A 10 5.71 -32.80 14.69
C SER A 10 4.89 -32.06 13.62
N LEU A 11 5.09 -30.75 13.49
CA LEU A 11 4.45 -29.92 12.46
C LEU A 11 5.06 -30.16 11.06
N ILE A 12 6.38 -30.30 10.96
CA ILE A 12 7.07 -30.71 9.72
C ILE A 12 6.60 -32.11 9.29
N PHE A 13 6.43 -33.03 10.24
CA PHE A 13 5.89 -34.37 9.97
C PHE A 13 4.45 -34.31 9.42
N LEU A 14 3.62 -33.37 9.88
CA LEU A 14 2.26 -33.13 9.38
C LEU A 14 2.24 -32.44 8.01
N ILE A 15 3.14 -31.48 7.76
CA ILE A 15 3.25 -30.73 6.50
C ILE A 15 3.79 -31.64 5.37
N VAL A 16 4.81 -32.46 5.65
CA VAL A 16 5.41 -33.40 4.67
C VAL A 16 4.41 -34.50 4.28
N ASN A 17 3.68 -35.06 5.24
CA ASN A 17 2.62 -36.04 4.95
C ASN A 17 1.44 -35.44 4.16
N PHE A 18 1.16 -34.13 4.31
CA PHE A 18 0.10 -33.47 3.53
C PHE A 18 0.46 -33.32 2.03
N TYR A 19 1.74 -33.26 1.71
CA TYR A 19 2.24 -33.19 0.33
C TYR A 19 2.39 -34.57 -0.33
N GLU A 20 2.80 -35.62 0.41
CA GLU A 20 2.88 -37.00 -0.14
C GLU A 20 1.49 -37.58 -0.46
N ILE A 21 0.43 -37.22 0.27
CA ILE A 21 -0.92 -37.74 0.01
C ILE A 21 -1.53 -37.18 -1.31
N LYS A 22 -0.98 -36.08 -1.85
CA LYS A 22 -1.48 -35.49 -3.10
C LYS A 22 -0.89 -36.12 -4.38
N SER A 23 0.15 -36.96 -4.31
CA SER A 23 0.68 -37.65 -5.50
C SER A 23 -0.06 -38.92 -5.89
N ASP A 24 -0.85 -39.51 -4.98
CA ASP A 24 -1.41 -40.87 -5.18
C ASP A 24 -2.91 -40.91 -5.47
N ILE A 25 -3.57 -39.76 -5.67
CA ILE A 25 -5.02 -39.71 -5.97
C ILE A 25 -5.26 -38.96 -7.29
N ILE A 26 -4.76 -39.53 -8.39
CA ILE A 26 -5.28 -39.28 -9.74
C ILE A 26 -5.56 -40.64 -10.39
N SER A 27 -6.70 -41.24 -10.06
CA SER A 27 -7.39 -42.15 -10.97
C SER A 27 -8.86 -42.37 -10.57
N GLU A 28 -9.73 -42.07 -11.52
CA GLU A 28 -11.05 -42.65 -11.82
C GLU A 28 -12.26 -42.48 -10.87
N GLU A 29 -13.27 -41.82 -11.47
CA GLU A 29 -14.73 -42.03 -11.46
C GLU A 29 -15.40 -42.80 -10.29
N THR A 30 -16.20 -42.07 -9.48
CA THR A 30 -17.66 -42.24 -9.23
C THR A 30 -18.10 -41.59 -7.89
N PRO A 31 -19.35 -41.12 -7.76
CA PRO A 31 -19.79 -40.35 -6.60
C PRO A 31 -20.26 -41.25 -5.45
N ARG A 32 -19.59 -41.19 -4.30
CA ARG A 32 -20.12 -41.69 -3.02
C ARG A 32 -19.94 -40.66 -1.92
N VAL A 33 -21.06 -40.38 -1.25
CA VAL A 33 -21.16 -39.65 0.00
C VAL A 33 -20.25 -40.32 1.04
N PHE A 34 -19.13 -39.68 1.36
CA PHE A 34 -18.31 -40.02 2.51
C PHE A 34 -18.26 -38.81 3.43
N ASN A 35 -18.73 -39.00 4.67
CA ASN A 35 -18.37 -38.16 5.80
C ASN A 35 -16.84 -38.16 5.91
N ARG A 36 -16.20 -37.11 5.39
CA ARG A 36 -14.77 -36.87 5.62
C ARG A 36 -14.58 -36.56 7.12
N PRO A 37 -13.56 -37.11 7.78
CA PRO A 37 -13.14 -36.57 9.06
C PRO A 37 -12.78 -35.10 8.81
N ARG A 38 -13.41 -34.16 9.53
CA ARG A 38 -13.00 -32.76 9.54
C ARG A 38 -11.66 -32.66 10.26
N TYR A 39 -10.57 -32.89 9.53
CA TYR A 39 -9.27 -32.43 9.97
C TYR A 39 -9.25 -30.91 9.83
N PRO A 40 -8.84 -30.16 10.88
CA PRO A 40 -8.78 -28.72 10.78
C PRO A 40 -7.81 -28.32 9.66
N SER A 41 -8.17 -27.31 8.88
CA SER A 41 -7.26 -26.75 7.87
C SER A 41 -6.03 -26.17 8.58
N LEU A 42 -4.89 -26.07 7.89
CA LEU A 42 -3.67 -25.44 8.43
C LEU A 42 -3.96 -24.03 8.99
N ALA A 43 -4.90 -23.31 8.37
CA ALA A 43 -5.40 -22.03 8.84
C ALA A 43 -6.16 -22.14 10.17
N GLN A 44 -6.99 -23.18 10.38
CA GLN A 44 -7.63 -23.45 11.67
C GLN A 44 -6.62 -23.83 12.76
N ILE A 45 -5.49 -24.44 12.39
CA ILE A 45 -4.38 -24.74 13.31
C ILE A 45 -3.65 -23.46 13.73
N ILE A 46 -3.36 -22.56 12.78
CA ILE A 46 -2.76 -21.24 13.05
C ILE A 46 -3.68 -20.39 13.95
N ILE A 47 -4.99 -20.41 13.70
CA ILE A 47 -5.99 -19.68 14.49
C ILE A 47 -6.18 -20.27 15.90
N SER A 48 -5.97 -21.58 16.09
CA SER A 48 -6.20 -22.26 17.38
C SER A 48 -4.99 -22.37 18.30
N GLU A 49 -3.77 -22.15 17.82
CA GLU A 49 -2.55 -22.06 18.65
C GLU A 49 -1.80 -20.72 18.45
N PRO A 50 -2.12 -19.66 19.23
CA PRO A 50 -1.45 -18.37 19.17
C PRO A 50 0.07 -18.42 19.40
N SER A 51 0.59 -19.48 20.00
CA SER A 51 2.04 -19.72 20.15
C SER A 51 2.76 -20.01 18.83
N LEU A 52 2.04 -20.32 17.75
CA LEU A 52 2.58 -20.41 16.37
C LEU A 52 2.83 -19.03 15.75
N LEU A 53 2.34 -17.94 16.37
CA LEU A 53 2.65 -16.56 16.01
C LEU A 53 4.05 -16.12 16.50
N SER A 54 4.84 -17.04 17.11
CA SER A 54 6.22 -16.74 17.49
C SER A 54 7.14 -16.65 16.26
N PRO A 55 8.08 -15.69 16.21
CA PRO A 55 8.82 -15.32 15.00
C PRO A 55 9.96 -16.29 14.63
N ASN A 56 9.87 -17.58 14.96
CA ASN A 56 10.84 -18.57 14.45
C ASN A 56 10.57 -18.87 12.97
N LEU A 57 10.84 -17.85 12.15
CA LEU A 57 10.77 -17.75 10.69
C LEU A 57 11.77 -18.70 9.98
N SER A 58 12.62 -19.40 10.72
CA SER A 58 13.60 -20.35 10.18
C SER A 58 12.98 -21.57 9.48
N VAL A 59 11.65 -21.76 9.58
CA VAL A 59 10.92 -22.87 8.93
C VAL A 59 10.38 -22.47 7.54
N LEU A 60 10.29 -21.17 7.25
CA LEU A 60 9.76 -20.67 5.97
C LEU A 60 10.93 -20.33 5.05
N GLU A 61 11.63 -21.36 4.57
CA GLU A 61 12.93 -21.24 3.87
C GLU A 61 12.87 -20.51 2.51
N SER A 62 11.69 -20.12 1.98
CA SER A 62 11.60 -19.33 0.75
C SER A 62 10.46 -18.30 0.75
N ILE A 63 10.68 -17.17 0.06
CA ILE A 63 9.67 -16.11 -0.13
C ILE A 63 8.40 -16.66 -0.78
N GLN A 64 8.56 -17.61 -1.69
CA GLN A 64 7.46 -18.28 -2.38
C GLN A 64 6.61 -19.13 -1.42
N ASN A 65 7.25 -19.80 -0.45
CA ASN A 65 6.54 -20.55 0.60
C ASN A 65 5.76 -19.59 1.51
N CYS A 66 6.35 -18.44 1.87
CA CYS A 66 5.64 -17.41 2.64
C CYS A 66 4.47 -16.82 1.90
N PHE A 67 4.63 -16.49 0.62
CA PHE A 67 3.53 -16.00 -0.20
C PHE A 67 2.39 -17.02 -0.24
N THR A 68 2.70 -18.27 -0.55
CA THR A 68 1.70 -19.34 -0.73
C THR A 68 0.95 -19.62 0.57
N LEU A 69 1.66 -19.74 1.70
CA LEU A 69 1.05 -20.07 2.99
C LEU A 69 0.19 -18.93 3.53
N LEU A 70 0.67 -17.70 3.46
CA LEU A 70 0.02 -16.56 4.11
C LEU A 70 -1.07 -15.94 3.23
N SER A 71 -0.95 -16.00 1.89
CA SER A 71 -2.07 -15.66 1.00
C SER A 71 -3.24 -16.64 1.16
N THR A 72 -2.96 -17.93 1.40
CA THR A 72 -3.99 -18.92 1.75
C THR A 72 -4.64 -18.61 3.09
N ALA A 73 -3.86 -18.22 4.10
CA ALA A 73 -4.41 -17.83 5.41
C ALA A 73 -5.31 -16.59 5.31
N VAL A 74 -4.91 -15.57 4.54
CA VAL A 74 -5.72 -14.36 4.31
C VAL A 74 -7.05 -14.70 3.62
N ARG A 75 -7.05 -15.57 2.60
CA ARG A 75 -8.28 -16.01 1.93
C ARG A 75 -9.22 -16.76 2.89
N VAL A 76 -8.68 -17.71 3.67
CA VAL A 76 -9.49 -18.46 4.65
C VAL A 76 -10.04 -17.55 5.76
N ILE A 77 -9.30 -16.51 6.14
CA ILE A 77 -9.76 -15.51 7.10
C ILE A 77 -10.87 -14.64 6.50
N HIS A 78 -10.74 -14.26 5.23
CA HIS A 78 -11.75 -13.47 4.51
C HIS A 78 -13.07 -14.25 4.31
N ASP A 79 -12.99 -15.55 4.01
CA ASP A 79 -14.15 -16.41 3.79
C ASP A 79 -14.92 -16.74 5.08
N ASN A 80 -14.31 -16.52 6.25
CA ASN A 80 -14.94 -16.71 7.55
C ASN A 80 -15.37 -15.34 8.11
N SER A 81 -16.65 -15.01 7.96
CA SER A 81 -17.32 -13.78 8.44
C SER A 81 -17.24 -13.51 9.96
N PHE A 82 -16.51 -14.35 10.71
CA PHE A 82 -16.33 -14.28 12.16
C PHE A 82 -14.89 -14.01 12.60
N VAL A 83 -13.93 -13.82 11.68
CA VAL A 83 -12.54 -13.57 12.09
C VAL A 83 -12.35 -12.10 12.44
N ASP A 84 -11.87 -11.86 13.66
CA ASP A 84 -11.45 -10.55 14.16
C ASP A 84 -10.42 -9.90 13.21
N TYR A 85 -10.65 -8.64 12.85
CA TYR A 85 -9.73 -7.83 12.04
C TYR A 85 -8.32 -7.78 12.65
N GLY A 86 -8.18 -7.92 13.97
CA GLY A 86 -6.89 -8.06 14.64
C GLY A 86 -6.07 -9.23 14.09
N HIS A 87 -6.67 -10.41 13.94
CA HIS A 87 -5.98 -11.59 13.41
C HIS A 87 -5.57 -11.42 11.94
N LEU A 88 -6.40 -10.74 11.13
CA LEU A 88 -6.05 -10.44 9.75
C LEU A 88 -4.80 -9.55 9.67
N MET A 89 -4.67 -8.57 10.56
CA MET A 89 -3.51 -7.69 10.63
C MET A 89 -2.26 -8.44 11.09
N ASP A 90 -2.39 -9.35 12.06
CA ASP A 90 -1.27 -10.20 12.49
C ASP A 90 -0.74 -11.08 11.35
N VAL A 91 -1.64 -11.69 10.56
CA VAL A 91 -1.25 -12.49 9.39
C VAL A 91 -0.58 -11.62 8.32
N ARG A 92 -1.05 -10.39 8.09
CA ARG A 92 -0.43 -9.44 7.15
C ARG A 92 0.95 -9.00 7.63
N ARG A 93 1.11 -8.73 8.91
CA ARG A 93 2.39 -8.45 9.56
C ARG A 93 3.38 -9.60 9.37
N MET A 94 2.94 -10.83 9.62
CA MET A 94 3.76 -12.02 9.36
C MET A 94 4.15 -12.16 7.89
N TYR A 95 3.21 -11.87 6.98
CA TYR A 95 3.46 -11.86 5.55
C TYR A 95 4.53 -10.85 5.18
N ASP A 96 4.37 -9.60 5.60
CA ASP A 96 5.33 -8.55 5.33
C ASP A 96 6.70 -8.88 5.90
N ARG A 97 6.80 -9.33 7.16
CA ARG A 97 8.10 -9.72 7.75
C ARG A 97 8.74 -10.89 7.04
N CYS A 98 7.95 -11.89 6.66
CA CYS A 98 8.52 -13.01 5.94
C CYS A 98 8.97 -12.60 4.54
N VAL A 99 8.23 -11.74 3.83
CA VAL A 99 8.44 -11.40 2.41
C VAL A 99 9.38 -10.20 2.21
N ARG A 100 9.39 -9.24 3.13
CA ARG A 100 10.16 -7.99 3.08
C ARG A 100 11.31 -7.97 4.08
N GLY A 101 11.41 -8.98 4.94
CA GLY A 101 12.41 -9.08 6.01
C GLY A 101 12.01 -8.31 7.26
N ILE A 102 12.89 -8.31 8.27
CA ILE A 102 12.66 -7.62 9.54
C ILE A 102 13.37 -6.25 9.57
N PRO A 103 12.83 -5.27 10.33
CA PRO A 103 13.50 -3.99 10.55
C PRO A 103 14.89 -4.15 11.17
N PHE A 104 15.80 -3.22 10.85
CA PHE A 104 17.18 -3.23 11.35
C PHE A 104 17.26 -3.14 12.88
N SER A 105 16.45 -2.29 13.51
CA SER A 105 16.40 -2.15 14.96
C SER A 105 16.02 -3.47 15.66
N GLU A 106 15.07 -4.21 15.09
CA GLU A 106 14.66 -5.52 15.58
C GLU A 106 15.76 -6.56 15.36
N TYR A 107 16.39 -6.59 14.17
CA TYR A 107 17.52 -7.47 13.86
C TYR A 107 18.66 -7.31 14.87
N VAL A 108 19.03 -6.05 15.20
CA VAL A 108 20.04 -5.75 16.22
C VAL A 108 19.60 -6.25 17.60
N SER A 109 18.33 -6.05 17.97
CA SER A 109 17.81 -6.48 19.28
C SER A 109 17.75 -8.00 19.47
N GLU A 110 17.54 -8.76 18.38
CA GLU A 110 17.48 -10.22 18.39
C GLU A 110 18.87 -10.88 18.32
N SER A 111 19.88 -10.12 17.88
CA SER A 111 21.26 -10.62 17.81
C SER A 111 21.78 -10.93 19.22
N SER A 112 22.03 -12.21 19.48
CA SER A 112 22.47 -12.73 20.79
C SER A 112 23.99 -12.60 21.00
N SER A 113 24.70 -12.05 20.02
CA SER A 113 26.16 -11.91 20.04
C SER A 113 26.56 -10.51 20.53
N PRO A 114 27.57 -10.38 21.41
CA PRO A 114 28.21 -9.11 21.73
C PRO A 114 29.10 -8.62 20.58
N SER A 115 28.61 -8.69 19.34
CA SER A 115 29.26 -8.13 18.16
C SER A 115 29.13 -6.61 18.18
N ASP A 116 30.17 -5.92 17.70
CA ASP A 116 30.08 -4.48 17.50
C ASP A 116 29.01 -4.11 16.47
N THR A 117 28.53 -2.87 16.53
CA THR A 117 27.48 -2.36 15.65
C THR A 117 27.86 -2.46 14.17
N HIS A 118 29.15 -2.40 13.84
CA HIS A 118 29.63 -2.50 12.46
C HIS A 118 29.37 -3.89 11.89
N THR A 119 29.73 -4.94 12.63
CA THR A 119 29.53 -6.33 12.24
C THR A 119 28.04 -6.63 12.03
N LEU A 120 27.17 -6.13 12.92
CA LEU A 120 25.73 -6.31 12.80
C LEU A 120 25.13 -5.64 11.56
N ILE A 121 25.68 -4.49 11.14
CA ILE A 121 25.25 -3.81 9.91
C ILE A 121 25.66 -4.63 8.68
N GLU A 122 26.88 -5.12 8.64
CA GLU A 122 27.38 -5.95 7.54
C GLU A 122 26.59 -7.25 7.42
N ASP A 123 26.30 -7.92 8.54
CA ASP A 123 25.49 -9.13 8.58
C ASP A 123 24.04 -8.85 8.15
N TYR A 124 23.48 -7.70 8.52
CA TYR A 124 22.16 -7.27 8.07
C TYR A 124 22.12 -7.11 6.54
N PHE A 125 23.07 -6.38 5.96
CA PHE A 125 23.15 -6.22 4.51
C PHE A 125 23.44 -7.54 3.79
N LEU A 126 24.29 -8.39 4.36
CA LEU A 126 24.56 -9.71 3.80
C LEU A 126 23.28 -10.55 3.75
N SER A 127 22.47 -10.54 4.81
CA SER A 127 21.21 -11.29 4.86
C SER A 127 20.20 -10.78 3.81
N LYS A 128 20.15 -9.47 3.55
CA LYS A 128 19.32 -8.87 2.50
C LYS A 128 19.82 -9.23 1.10
N ARG A 129 21.13 -9.17 0.84
CA ARG A 129 21.70 -9.59 -0.45
C ARG A 129 21.45 -11.07 -0.75
N GLN A 130 21.74 -11.97 0.19
CA GLN A 130 21.51 -13.41 0.04
C GLN A 130 20.04 -13.72 -0.29
N ARG A 131 19.12 -13.01 0.37
CA ARG A 131 17.69 -13.08 0.07
C ARG A 131 17.39 -12.66 -1.37
N MET A 132 17.97 -11.57 -1.86
CA MET A 132 17.80 -11.13 -3.25
C MET A 132 18.44 -12.09 -4.26
N GLU A 133 19.60 -12.67 -3.95
CA GLU A 133 20.24 -13.71 -4.77
C GLU A 133 19.33 -14.94 -4.93
N SER A 134 18.62 -15.33 -3.86
CA SER A 134 17.66 -16.44 -3.92
C SER A 134 16.50 -16.19 -4.89
N LEU A 135 16.22 -14.93 -5.22
CA LEU A 135 15.17 -14.53 -6.16
C LEU A 135 15.64 -14.45 -7.62
N LEU A 136 16.95 -14.47 -7.86
CA LEU A 136 17.53 -14.28 -9.19
C LEU A 136 17.01 -15.27 -10.25
N PRO A 137 16.80 -16.57 -9.97
CA PRO A 137 16.25 -17.49 -10.97
C PRO A 137 14.83 -17.10 -11.41
N SER A 138 14.00 -16.66 -10.47
CA SER A 138 12.64 -16.19 -10.76
C SER A 138 12.69 -14.90 -11.58
N TYR A 139 13.55 -13.95 -11.20
CA TYR A 139 13.80 -12.74 -11.95
C TYR A 139 14.18 -13.02 -13.41
N GLU A 140 15.17 -13.88 -13.65
CA GLU A 140 15.65 -14.22 -14.99
C GLU A 140 14.55 -14.85 -15.86
N GLU A 141 13.73 -15.72 -15.26
CA GLU A 141 12.60 -16.33 -15.96
C GLU A 141 11.58 -15.28 -16.43
N HIS A 142 11.25 -14.31 -15.57
CA HIS A 142 10.31 -13.26 -15.95
C HIS A 142 10.93 -12.30 -16.97
N CYS A 143 12.19 -11.91 -16.81
CA CYS A 143 12.89 -11.09 -17.81
C CYS A 143 12.82 -11.71 -19.21
N LYS A 144 13.03 -13.03 -19.31
CA LYS A 144 12.91 -13.77 -20.59
C LYS A 144 11.50 -13.75 -21.18
N LYS A 145 10.45 -13.69 -20.33
CA LYS A 145 9.04 -13.67 -20.76
C LYS A 145 8.51 -12.27 -21.06
N SER A 146 9.03 -11.25 -20.38
CA SER A 146 8.50 -9.87 -20.42
C SER A 146 9.23 -8.96 -21.41
N ILE A 147 10.43 -9.34 -21.89
CA ILE A 147 11.13 -8.61 -22.96
C ILE A 147 10.49 -8.97 -24.30
N ASN A 148 9.73 -8.03 -24.86
CA ASN A 148 9.33 -8.05 -26.26
C ASN A 148 10.56 -7.64 -27.10
N ASN A 149 10.97 -8.49 -28.05
CA ASN A 149 12.27 -8.44 -28.76
C ASN A 149 12.53 -7.18 -29.64
N GLU A 150 11.66 -6.17 -29.64
CA GLU A 150 11.78 -5.00 -30.54
C GLU A 150 11.91 -3.64 -29.84
N SER A 151 11.46 -3.48 -28.58
CA SER A 151 11.45 -2.15 -27.92
C SER A 151 12.11 -2.09 -26.53
N GLY A 152 12.38 -3.22 -25.88
CA GLY A 152 12.99 -3.27 -24.54
C GLY A 152 12.18 -2.60 -23.42
N LEU A 153 11.01 -2.03 -23.72
CA LEU A 153 10.13 -1.37 -22.78
C LEU A 153 9.07 -2.36 -22.28
N ILE A 154 9.20 -2.69 -21.01
CA ILE A 154 8.24 -3.51 -20.26
C ILE A 154 7.07 -2.58 -19.89
N GLU A 155 6.01 -2.57 -20.70
CA GLU A 155 4.78 -1.83 -20.40
C GLU A 155 3.96 -2.61 -19.35
N LEU A 156 4.49 -2.72 -18.12
CA LEU A 156 3.83 -3.39 -17.01
C LEU A 156 3.12 -2.39 -16.13
N VAL A 157 1.83 -2.25 -16.37
CA VAL A 157 0.92 -1.64 -15.42
C VAL A 157 0.73 -2.64 -14.28
N SER A 158 1.49 -2.44 -13.21
CA SER A 158 1.39 -3.22 -11.99
C SER A 158 0.08 -2.88 -11.26
N LEU A 159 -0.97 -3.65 -11.53
CA LEU A 159 -2.33 -3.38 -11.03
C LEU A 159 -2.87 -4.43 -10.05
N GLU A 160 -2.27 -5.63 -9.98
CA GLU A 160 -2.85 -6.73 -9.20
C GLU A 160 -2.05 -7.10 -7.95
N ARG A 161 -2.79 -7.53 -6.92
CA ARG A 161 -2.24 -8.21 -5.74
C ARG A 161 -1.48 -9.48 -6.17
N GLY A 162 -0.34 -9.75 -5.56
CA GLY A 162 0.44 -10.95 -5.86
C GLY A 162 1.81 -10.98 -5.18
N SER A 163 2.61 -11.98 -5.51
CA SER A 163 3.96 -12.13 -4.95
C SER A 163 4.85 -11.00 -5.46
N PRO A 164 5.66 -10.34 -4.60
CA PRO A 164 6.61 -9.33 -5.06
C PRO A 164 7.80 -9.93 -5.84
N THR A 165 7.85 -11.26 -5.99
CA THR A 165 8.79 -11.96 -6.88
C THR A 165 8.31 -12.02 -8.32
N ASP A 166 7.10 -11.52 -8.62
CA ASP A 166 6.55 -11.40 -9.96
C ASP A 166 6.58 -9.92 -10.39
N PRO A 167 7.31 -9.54 -11.45
CA PRO A 167 7.39 -8.15 -11.92
C PRO A 167 6.05 -7.58 -12.40
N HIS A 168 5.07 -8.42 -12.71
CA HIS A 168 3.73 -7.99 -13.09
C HIS A 168 2.88 -7.59 -11.87
N LYS A 169 3.36 -7.88 -10.65
CA LYS A 169 2.63 -7.64 -9.40
C LYS A 169 3.10 -6.40 -8.68
N LYS A 170 2.18 -5.90 -7.86
CA LYS A 170 2.34 -4.66 -7.11
C LYS A 170 3.44 -4.72 -6.07
N GLY A 171 4.28 -3.69 -6.07
CA GLY A 171 5.40 -3.55 -5.14
C GLY A 171 6.48 -4.63 -5.28
N ASN A 172 6.70 -5.16 -6.49
CA ASN A 172 7.73 -6.16 -6.73
C ASN A 172 9.16 -5.64 -6.49
N PHE A 173 10.15 -6.54 -6.46
CA PHE A 173 11.54 -6.18 -6.15
C PHE A 173 12.35 -5.65 -7.35
N TYR A 174 11.78 -5.61 -8.55
CA TYR A 174 12.57 -5.47 -9.78
C TYR A 174 12.26 -4.20 -10.56
N LEU A 175 10.99 -3.78 -10.56
CA LEU A 175 10.53 -2.61 -11.28
C LEU A 175 10.55 -1.39 -10.39
N THR A 176 11.09 -0.30 -10.92
CA THR A 176 11.14 0.99 -10.23
C THR A 176 11.06 2.12 -11.24
N SER A 177 11.14 3.35 -10.74
CA SER A 177 11.20 4.59 -11.52
C SER A 177 12.17 5.54 -10.81
N VAL A 178 12.59 6.62 -11.48
CA VAL A 178 13.53 7.57 -10.88
C VAL A 178 12.95 8.15 -9.59
N HIS A 179 11.69 8.58 -9.59
CA HIS A 179 11.10 9.18 -8.39
C HIS A 179 10.88 8.16 -7.25
N HIS A 180 10.65 6.88 -7.57
CA HIS A 180 10.55 5.83 -6.56
C HIS A 180 11.89 5.59 -5.86
N LEU A 181 13.00 5.51 -6.61
CA LEU A 181 14.33 5.41 -6.00
C LEU A 181 14.74 6.67 -5.25
N GLU A 182 14.38 7.87 -5.74
CA GLU A 182 14.62 9.10 -4.99
C GLU A 182 13.82 9.16 -3.69
N HIS A 183 12.57 8.67 -3.68
CA HIS A 183 11.82 8.49 -2.44
C HIS A 183 12.54 7.55 -1.48
N HIS A 184 13.02 6.41 -1.96
CA HIS A 184 13.73 5.44 -1.13
C HIS A 184 15.02 6.04 -0.54
N ALA A 185 15.83 6.72 -1.34
CA ALA A 185 17.04 7.40 -0.89
C ALA A 185 16.73 8.50 0.13
N ASP A 186 15.72 9.33 -0.11
CA ASP A 186 15.30 10.39 0.81
C ASP A 186 14.86 9.82 2.17
N GLN A 187 14.11 8.73 2.15
CA GLN A 187 13.62 8.10 3.37
C GLN A 187 14.77 7.55 4.21
N LEU A 188 15.75 6.90 3.58
CA LEU A 188 16.94 6.42 4.28
C LEU A 188 17.78 7.57 4.85
N GLU A 189 18.00 8.64 4.09
CA GLU A 189 18.69 9.85 4.57
C GLU A 189 17.95 10.49 5.75
N TYR A 190 16.63 10.56 5.68
CA TYR A 190 15.78 11.06 6.76
C TYR A 190 15.91 10.20 8.03
N LEU A 191 15.86 8.88 7.90
CA LEU A 191 16.02 7.95 9.02
C LEU A 191 17.41 8.00 9.65
N VAL A 192 18.47 8.13 8.84
CA VAL A 192 19.84 8.35 9.36
C VAL A 192 19.95 9.68 10.10
N LYS A 193 19.35 10.75 9.56
CA LYS A 193 19.30 12.06 10.21
C LYS A 193 18.58 12.02 11.57
N LEU A 194 17.54 11.19 11.70
CA LEU A 194 16.83 10.97 12.97
C LEU A 194 17.62 10.09 13.96
N GLY A 195 18.64 9.37 13.50
CA GLY A 195 19.36 8.38 14.30
C GLY A 195 18.68 7.01 14.38
N GLU A 196 17.62 6.79 13.59
CA GLU A 196 16.90 5.51 13.50
C GLU A 196 17.62 4.47 12.65
N LEU A 197 18.52 4.93 11.76
CA LEU A 197 19.43 4.08 10.99
C LEU A 197 20.88 4.57 11.13
N PRO A 198 21.86 3.66 11.12
CA PRO A 198 23.27 4.03 11.24
C PRO A 198 23.83 4.62 9.93
N PRO A 199 24.95 5.37 9.98
CA PRO A 199 25.54 6.04 8.82
C PRO A 199 25.82 5.19 7.57
N PRO A 200 26.16 3.89 7.64
CA PRO A 200 26.38 3.07 6.43
C PRO A 200 25.18 2.97 5.49
N PHE A 201 23.96 3.28 5.94
CA PHE A 201 22.81 3.40 5.03
C PHE A 201 22.96 4.56 4.03
N LEU A 202 23.79 5.57 4.31
CA LEU A 202 24.10 6.66 3.37
C LEU A 202 24.92 6.19 2.16
N ASP A 203 25.66 5.08 2.28
CA ASP A 203 26.37 4.51 1.12
C ASP A 203 25.38 3.96 0.08
N ILE A 204 24.24 3.43 0.55
CA ILE A 204 23.15 2.98 -0.30
C ILE A 204 22.54 4.17 -1.04
N THR A 205 22.26 5.27 -0.34
CA THR A 205 21.65 6.46 -0.96
C THR A 205 22.61 7.14 -1.93
N TYR A 206 23.91 7.14 -1.62
CA TYR A 206 24.95 7.55 -2.55
C TYR A 206 24.95 6.68 -3.82
N ASN A 207 24.91 5.36 -3.68
CA ASN A 207 24.87 4.45 -4.83
C ASN A 207 23.61 4.65 -5.67
N ILE A 208 22.44 4.84 -5.04
CA ILE A 208 21.19 5.13 -5.74
C ILE A 208 21.34 6.40 -6.58
N ARG A 209 21.77 7.49 -5.95
CA ARG A 209 21.85 8.82 -6.57
C ARG A 209 22.90 8.90 -7.68
N TRP A 210 24.08 8.35 -7.44
CA TRP A 210 25.26 8.62 -8.28
C TRP A 210 25.66 7.46 -9.18
N LYS A 211 25.03 6.29 -9.04
CA LYS A 211 25.30 5.13 -9.88
C LYS A 211 24.03 4.58 -10.52
N VAL A 212 23.00 4.26 -9.73
CA VAL A 212 21.78 3.62 -10.27
C VAL A 212 20.97 4.59 -11.13
N ILE A 213 20.58 5.75 -10.58
CA ILE A 213 19.76 6.74 -11.32
C ILE A 213 20.44 7.19 -12.63
N PRO A 214 21.76 7.51 -12.67
CA PRO A 214 22.43 7.86 -13.91
C PRO A 214 22.38 6.75 -14.98
N GLU A 215 22.54 5.49 -14.60
CA GLU A 215 22.40 4.38 -15.55
C GLU A 215 20.96 4.21 -16.03
N MET A 216 19.96 4.39 -15.14
CA MET A 216 18.55 4.40 -15.55
C MET A 216 18.26 5.50 -16.57
N LEU A 217 18.78 6.70 -16.35
CA LEU A 217 18.57 7.86 -17.23
C LEU A 217 19.14 7.66 -18.64
N LYS A 218 20.21 6.87 -18.79
CA LYS A 218 20.70 6.50 -20.13
C LYS A 218 19.68 5.66 -20.90
N ALA A 219 18.85 4.88 -20.20
CA ALA A 219 17.86 4.00 -20.81
C ALA A 219 16.49 4.68 -21.00
N VAL A 220 16.02 5.45 -20.01
CA VAL A 220 14.65 6.02 -20.01
C VAL A 220 14.61 7.54 -20.19
N GLY A 221 15.75 8.21 -20.10
CA GLY A 221 15.86 9.66 -20.23
C GLY A 221 15.72 10.15 -21.67
N GLY A 222 16.06 9.33 -22.67
CA GLY A 222 16.16 9.78 -24.06
C GLY A 222 17.49 10.46 -24.38
N ASP A 223 17.80 10.58 -25.67
CA ASP A 223 19.08 11.09 -26.16
C ASP A 223 19.31 12.54 -25.70
N GLY A 224 20.46 12.75 -25.05
CA GLY A 224 20.84 14.09 -24.55
C GLY A 224 20.14 14.51 -23.26
N CYS A 225 19.45 13.61 -22.55
CA CYS A 225 18.90 13.90 -21.23
C CYS A 225 20.02 14.21 -20.22
N ILE A 226 20.01 15.45 -19.73
CA ILE A 226 20.91 15.92 -18.67
C ILE A 226 20.07 16.17 -17.43
N TYR A 227 20.25 15.31 -16.43
CA TYR A 227 19.59 15.37 -15.14
C TYR A 227 20.60 15.69 -14.04
N ASP A 228 20.33 16.75 -13.27
CA ASP A 228 21.10 17.10 -12.09
C ASP A 228 20.46 16.44 -10.86
N VAL A 229 21.14 15.42 -10.36
CA VAL A 229 20.71 14.65 -9.18
C VAL A 229 20.70 15.50 -7.90
N SER A 230 21.53 16.55 -7.83
CA SER A 230 21.64 17.40 -6.65
C SER A 230 20.44 18.34 -6.49
N THR A 231 19.99 18.93 -7.59
CA THR A 231 18.84 19.86 -7.63
C THR A 231 17.52 19.19 -7.99
N ARG A 232 17.58 17.92 -8.43
CA ARG A 232 16.47 17.16 -9.00
C ARG A 232 15.77 17.96 -10.08
N SER A 233 16.55 18.37 -11.06
CA SER A 233 16.09 19.13 -12.21
C SER A 233 16.75 18.63 -13.48
N HIS A 234 16.09 18.79 -14.61
CA HIS A 234 16.69 18.53 -15.92
C HIS A 234 16.83 19.84 -16.70
N SER A 235 17.89 19.97 -17.49
CA SER A 235 18.15 21.21 -18.24
C SER A 235 17.54 21.19 -19.64
N THR A 236 17.56 20.04 -20.35
CA THR A 236 16.97 19.83 -21.70
C THR A 236 17.07 18.36 -22.12
N GLY A 237 16.30 17.92 -23.12
CA GLY A 237 16.50 16.64 -23.83
C GLY A 237 15.90 15.39 -23.14
N CYS A 238 15.41 15.51 -21.92
CA CYS A 238 14.75 14.40 -21.25
C CYS A 238 13.35 14.15 -21.81
N HIS A 239 13.02 12.89 -22.07
CA HIS A 239 11.66 12.44 -22.37
C HIS A 239 10.70 12.92 -21.27
N PRO A 240 9.51 13.47 -21.57
CA PRO A 240 8.62 14.05 -20.55
C PRO A 240 8.32 13.10 -19.37
N ASP A 241 8.29 11.80 -19.67
CA ASP A 241 7.93 10.77 -18.71
C ASP A 241 9.13 10.12 -18.01
N PHE A 242 10.37 10.58 -18.24
CA PHE A 242 11.56 9.87 -17.78
C PHE A 242 11.56 9.55 -16.28
N ARG A 243 10.97 10.43 -15.45
CA ARG A 243 10.87 10.23 -14.00
C ARG A 243 9.87 9.14 -13.61
N ARG A 244 8.86 8.91 -14.45
CA ARG A 244 7.76 7.98 -14.25
C ARG A 244 7.87 6.70 -15.07
N SER A 245 8.80 6.66 -16.03
CA SER A 245 9.11 5.49 -16.82
C SER A 245 9.54 4.34 -15.91
N THR A 246 8.86 3.21 -16.07
CA THR A 246 9.21 1.96 -15.42
C THR A 246 10.55 1.46 -15.94
N PHE A 247 11.41 1.05 -15.02
CA PHE A 247 12.75 0.53 -15.29
C PHE A 247 12.96 -0.77 -14.51
N LEU A 248 13.61 -1.73 -15.17
CA LEU A 248 13.94 -3.02 -14.60
C LEU A 248 15.36 -3.02 -14.01
N LEU A 249 15.47 -3.16 -12.69
CA LEU A 249 16.73 -3.24 -11.97
C LEU A 249 17.50 -4.52 -12.33
N ASN A 250 18.74 -4.35 -12.80
CA ASN A 250 19.62 -5.48 -13.05
C ASN A 250 20.31 -5.97 -11.76
N PRO A 251 20.93 -7.17 -11.76
CA PRO A 251 21.54 -7.74 -10.56
C PRO A 251 22.61 -6.85 -9.91
N TRP A 252 23.43 -6.15 -10.71
CA TRP A 252 24.43 -5.22 -10.20
C TRP A 252 23.79 -4.06 -9.44
N MET A 253 22.70 -3.47 -9.96
CA MET A 253 21.99 -2.39 -9.27
C MET A 253 21.45 -2.85 -7.92
N THR A 254 20.83 -4.03 -7.87
CA THR A 254 20.31 -4.64 -6.64
C THR A 254 21.42 -4.89 -5.61
N ASP A 255 22.59 -5.34 -6.07
CA ASP A 255 23.76 -5.60 -5.22
C ASP A 255 24.33 -4.31 -4.59
N ILE A 256 24.54 -3.26 -5.40
CA ILE A 256 25.05 -1.99 -4.87
C ILE A 256 24.04 -1.23 -4.00
N MET A 257 22.75 -1.58 -4.11
CA MET A 257 21.70 -1.16 -3.18
C MET A 257 21.56 -2.10 -1.98
N GLN A 258 22.48 -3.03 -1.76
CA GLN A 258 22.52 -3.93 -0.61
C GLN A 258 21.26 -4.79 -0.43
N GLY A 259 20.51 -5.02 -1.52
CA GLY A 259 19.22 -5.72 -1.47
C GLY A 259 18.15 -5.01 -0.62
N THR A 260 18.28 -3.69 -0.37
CA THR A 260 17.35 -2.97 0.50
C THR A 260 16.14 -2.40 -0.22
N PHE A 261 16.20 -2.27 -1.55
CA PHE A 261 15.09 -1.77 -2.35
C PHE A 261 13.82 -2.61 -2.13
N ASN A 262 12.70 -1.95 -1.86
CA ASN A 262 11.42 -2.59 -1.61
C ASN A 262 11.44 -3.64 -0.48
N THR A 263 12.26 -3.43 0.55
CA THR A 263 12.30 -4.26 1.76
C THR A 263 11.89 -3.47 3.01
N LEU A 264 11.49 -4.18 4.07
CA LEU A 264 11.22 -3.59 5.37
C LEU A 264 12.56 -3.41 6.10
N ILE A 265 12.94 -2.15 6.30
CA ILE A 265 14.21 -1.70 6.90
C ILE A 265 13.96 -1.01 8.23
N HIS A 266 12.94 -0.15 8.27
CA HIS A 266 12.55 0.54 9.49
C HIS A 266 11.03 0.58 9.60
N MET A 267 10.56 0.33 10.82
CA MET A 267 9.18 0.52 11.21
C MET A 267 9.19 1.26 12.55
N PRO A 268 8.60 2.46 12.65
CA PRO A 268 8.53 3.15 13.93
C PRO A 268 7.76 2.31 14.93
N SER A 269 8.25 2.23 16.17
CA SER A 269 7.53 1.50 17.22
C SER A 269 6.09 2.02 17.32
N PRO A 270 5.07 1.15 17.28
CA PRO A 270 3.71 1.60 17.47
C PRO A 270 3.62 2.22 18.86
N LEU A 271 2.88 3.33 18.99
CA LEU A 271 2.54 3.78 20.33
C LEU A 271 1.80 2.66 21.07
N PRO A 272 1.99 2.53 22.39
CA PRO A 272 1.09 1.73 23.20
C PRO A 272 -0.35 2.14 22.88
N LEU A 273 -1.23 1.17 22.63
CA LEU A 273 -2.68 1.41 22.47
C LEU A 273 -3.12 2.31 23.62
N ARG A 274 -3.49 3.56 23.30
CA ARG A 274 -3.40 4.67 24.26
C ARG A 274 -4.36 4.49 25.43
N SER A 275 -3.81 4.50 26.64
CA SER A 275 -4.53 4.70 27.90
C SER A 275 -4.72 6.19 28.24
N THR A 276 -4.09 7.12 27.50
CA THR A 276 -4.00 8.55 27.86
C THR A 276 -4.68 9.53 26.90
N ASN A 277 -5.10 9.09 25.71
CA ASN A 277 -5.95 9.88 24.80
C ASN A 277 -7.04 8.95 24.23
N PRO A 278 -8.31 9.06 24.67
CA PRO A 278 -9.32 8.04 24.37
C PRO A 278 -9.78 8.01 22.90
N PHE A 279 -9.44 9.03 22.09
CA PHE A 279 -9.96 9.20 20.73
C PHE A 279 -8.92 9.80 19.77
N CYS A 280 -8.71 9.17 18.61
CA CYS A 280 -7.95 9.76 17.50
C CYS A 280 -8.76 10.76 16.70
N LEU A 281 -10.07 10.56 16.56
CA LEU A 281 -10.96 11.55 15.99
C LEU A 281 -11.18 12.66 17.02
N ASN A 282 -11.19 13.90 16.53
CA ASN A 282 -11.37 15.08 17.36
C ASN A 282 -12.75 15.04 18.03
N PRO A 283 -12.83 14.95 19.36
CA PRO A 283 -14.11 14.76 20.06
C PRO A 283 -15.00 16.01 20.04
N LYS A 284 -14.51 17.14 19.52
CA LYS A 284 -15.28 18.39 19.37
C LYS A 284 -16.15 18.42 18.11
N LEU A 285 -15.95 17.47 17.19
CA LEU A 285 -16.75 17.39 15.96
C LEU A 285 -18.20 17.01 16.28
N ASP A 286 -19.16 17.62 15.58
CA ASP A 286 -20.56 17.20 15.64
C ASP A 286 -20.77 15.99 14.71
N PHE A 287 -20.52 14.80 15.25
CA PHE A 287 -20.63 13.56 14.50
C PHE A 287 -22.04 13.29 13.96
N GLU A 288 -23.10 13.75 14.65
CA GLU A 288 -24.46 13.53 14.19
C GLU A 288 -24.79 14.48 13.03
N GLU A 289 -24.41 15.77 13.11
CA GLU A 289 -24.58 16.71 12.00
C GLU A 289 -23.86 16.24 10.73
N ILE A 290 -22.58 15.88 10.87
CA ILE A 290 -21.75 15.37 9.75
C ILE A 290 -22.40 14.13 9.13
N GLN A 291 -22.91 13.22 9.97
CA GLN A 291 -23.57 12.01 9.52
C GLN A 291 -24.87 12.30 8.77
N GLN A 292 -25.69 13.23 9.25
CA GLN A 292 -26.92 13.64 8.56
C GLN A 292 -26.60 14.32 7.22
N ALA A 293 -25.54 15.13 7.16
CA ALA A 293 -25.10 15.76 5.92
C ALA A 293 -24.70 14.72 4.86
N TYR A 294 -23.96 13.67 5.25
CA TYR A 294 -23.60 12.58 4.33
C TYR A 294 -24.84 11.82 3.83
N LEU A 295 -25.76 11.50 4.74
CA LEU A 295 -27.02 10.81 4.39
C LEU A 295 -27.93 11.66 3.49
N ALA A 296 -27.79 12.99 3.53
CA ALA A 296 -28.42 13.92 2.59
C ALA A 296 -27.72 14.00 1.22
N GLY A 297 -26.69 13.18 0.99
CA GLY A 297 -25.98 13.08 -0.30
C GLY A 297 -24.83 14.07 -0.48
N LYS A 298 -24.40 14.78 0.58
CA LYS A 298 -23.34 15.80 0.50
C LYS A 298 -21.94 15.20 0.47
N VAL A 299 -21.02 15.91 -0.16
CA VAL A 299 -19.58 15.69 0.02
C VAL A 299 -19.17 16.39 1.32
N LEU A 300 -18.56 15.65 2.24
CA LEU A 300 -18.12 16.19 3.52
C LEU A 300 -16.68 16.68 3.41
N VAL A 301 -16.42 17.87 3.95
CA VAL A 301 -15.09 18.43 4.17
C VAL A 301 -14.95 18.68 5.67
N ILE A 302 -14.11 17.92 6.34
CA ILE A 302 -13.97 17.94 7.80
C ILE A 302 -12.57 18.44 8.14
N ASP A 303 -12.45 19.68 8.61
CA ASP A 303 -11.21 20.23 9.13
C ASP A 303 -10.95 19.76 10.55
N ASN A 304 -9.68 19.75 10.96
CA ASN A 304 -9.25 19.32 12.30
C ASN A 304 -9.78 17.94 12.69
N LEU A 305 -9.81 17.01 11.73
CA LEU A 305 -10.37 15.68 11.90
C LEU A 305 -9.73 14.93 13.08
N LEU A 306 -8.40 14.88 13.10
CA LEU A 306 -7.63 14.12 14.06
C LEU A 306 -7.22 15.00 15.24
N THR A 307 -7.06 14.39 16.42
CA THR A 307 -6.34 15.05 17.51
C THR A 307 -4.89 15.31 17.11
N PRO A 308 -4.23 16.36 17.65
CA PRO A 308 -2.84 16.71 17.27
C PRO A 308 -1.88 15.54 17.40
N ASP A 309 -2.03 14.75 18.45
CA ASP A 309 -1.20 13.58 18.68
C ASP A 309 -1.41 12.49 17.63
N CYS A 310 -2.67 12.21 17.26
CA CYS A 310 -2.97 11.19 16.24
C CYS A 310 -2.51 11.63 14.85
N LEU A 311 -2.61 12.93 14.52
CA LEU A 311 -1.99 13.49 13.32
C LEU A 311 -0.47 13.31 13.33
N SER A 312 0.19 13.61 14.46
CA SER A 312 1.64 13.48 14.62
C SER A 312 2.11 12.04 14.40
N GLU A 313 1.42 11.06 14.99
CA GLU A 313 1.79 9.64 14.80
C GLU A 313 1.52 9.14 13.39
N LEU A 314 0.41 9.57 12.79
CA LEU A 314 0.10 9.21 11.41
C LEU A 314 1.17 9.73 10.46
N ARG A 315 1.60 10.97 10.69
CA ARG A 315 2.69 11.60 9.96
C ARG A 315 4.02 10.88 10.22
N ARG A 316 4.30 10.51 11.46
CA ARG A 316 5.50 9.74 11.84
C ARG A 316 5.56 8.41 11.08
N LEU A 317 4.48 7.63 11.11
CA LEU A 317 4.37 6.38 10.36
C LEU A 317 4.62 6.58 8.86
N ALA A 318 3.99 7.59 8.26
CA ALA A 318 4.13 7.87 6.83
C ALA A 318 5.52 8.39 6.43
N LEU A 319 6.31 8.97 7.34
CA LEU A 319 7.68 9.42 7.08
C LEU A 319 8.72 8.34 7.41
N GLU A 320 8.55 7.61 8.49
CA GLU A 320 9.59 6.69 9.00
C GLU A 320 9.42 5.27 8.43
N GLY A 321 8.18 4.79 8.26
CA GLY A 321 7.93 3.42 7.81
C GLY A 321 8.43 3.17 6.39
N THR A 322 9.36 2.23 6.21
CA THR A 322 9.86 1.81 4.90
C THR A 322 8.91 0.81 4.24
N ILE A 323 7.66 1.24 4.07
CA ILE A 323 6.50 0.43 3.67
C ILE A 323 5.91 0.83 2.30
N PHE A 324 6.50 1.84 1.66
CA PHE A 324 6.08 2.35 0.35
C PHE A 324 6.72 1.51 -0.75
N TYR A 325 6.14 0.35 -1.05
CA TYR A 325 6.71 -0.60 -2.01
C TYR A 325 6.28 -0.35 -3.46
N ASP A 326 5.14 0.31 -3.68
CA ASP A 326 4.52 0.42 -5.00
C ASP A 326 4.85 1.76 -5.65
N GLY A 327 5.74 1.76 -6.64
CA GLY A 327 5.99 2.93 -7.47
C GLY A 327 4.90 3.08 -8.55
N LYS A 328 4.13 4.17 -8.49
CA LYS A 328 3.19 4.57 -9.55
C LYS A 328 3.84 5.62 -10.45
N LYS A 329 3.05 6.32 -11.26
CA LYS A 329 3.58 7.32 -12.21
C LYS A 329 4.15 8.55 -11.50
N SER A 330 3.45 9.11 -10.51
CA SER A 330 3.83 10.37 -9.86
C SER A 330 3.80 10.28 -8.33
N TYR A 331 3.76 9.07 -7.78
CA TYR A 331 3.67 8.83 -6.35
C TYR A 331 4.09 7.41 -6.01
N VAL A 332 4.41 7.19 -4.74
CA VAL A 332 4.63 5.86 -4.18
C VAL A 332 3.50 5.49 -3.22
N GLY A 333 3.19 4.21 -3.15
CA GLY A 333 2.09 3.67 -2.36
C GLY A 333 2.53 2.66 -1.30
N ALA A 334 1.98 2.84 -0.10
CA ALA A 334 1.95 1.83 0.97
C ALA A 334 0.50 1.41 1.17
N TYR A 335 0.23 0.12 1.40
CA TYR A 335 -1.13 -0.41 1.43
C TYR A 335 -1.35 -1.34 2.62
N ILE A 336 -2.62 -1.50 3.04
CA ILE A 336 -2.97 -2.34 4.18
C ILE A 336 -2.55 -3.80 4.03
N ASP A 337 -2.43 -4.29 2.80
CA ASP A 337 -1.99 -5.65 2.46
C ASP A 337 -0.49 -5.72 2.11
N GLN A 338 0.20 -4.57 2.11
CA GLN A 338 1.62 -4.44 1.78
C GLN A 338 2.23 -3.28 2.60
N GLY A 339 2.73 -3.60 3.79
CA GLY A 339 3.49 -2.72 4.66
C GLY A 339 2.69 -1.99 5.74
N MET A 340 1.52 -1.43 5.43
CA MET A 340 0.69 -0.77 6.46
C MET A 340 0.14 -1.75 7.50
N GLY A 341 0.12 -3.05 7.20
CA GLY A 341 -0.20 -4.14 8.13
C GLY A 341 0.67 -4.15 9.40
N GLU A 342 1.89 -3.61 9.34
CA GLU A 342 2.80 -3.53 10.49
C GLU A 342 2.34 -2.56 11.58
N SER A 343 1.39 -1.65 11.30
CA SER A 343 0.89 -0.69 12.28
C SER A 343 -0.54 -1.01 12.72
N PRO A 344 -0.76 -1.52 13.94
CA PRO A 344 -2.09 -1.76 14.51
C PRO A 344 -2.94 -0.49 14.63
N TRP A 345 -2.31 0.68 14.54
CA TRP A 345 -2.97 1.98 14.70
C TRP A 345 -4.04 2.25 13.64
N LEU A 346 -3.87 1.74 12.41
CA LEU A 346 -4.87 1.87 11.35
C LEU A 346 -6.18 1.13 11.69
N LEU A 347 -6.09 0.01 12.40
CA LEU A 347 -7.25 -0.72 12.88
C LEU A 347 -7.99 0.09 13.95
N GLN A 348 -7.25 0.68 14.89
CA GLN A 348 -7.86 1.55 15.90
C GLN A 348 -8.59 2.73 15.23
N LEU A 349 -7.95 3.40 14.27
CA LEU A 349 -8.57 4.50 13.55
C LEU A 349 -9.83 4.04 12.80
N SER A 350 -9.80 2.89 12.12
CA SER A 350 -10.98 2.39 11.40
C SER A 350 -12.14 2.02 12.32
N GLU A 351 -11.87 1.39 13.46
CA GLU A 351 -12.92 1.07 14.45
C GLU A 351 -13.51 2.33 15.06
N GLU A 352 -12.69 3.36 15.31
CA GLU A 352 -13.17 4.64 15.81
C GLU A 352 -14.06 5.37 14.80
N TRP A 353 -13.68 5.38 13.52
CA TRP A 353 -14.54 5.88 12.43
C TRP A 353 -15.90 5.17 12.42
N ARG A 354 -15.90 3.83 12.47
CA ARG A 354 -17.15 3.03 12.48
C ARG A 354 -18.00 3.32 13.71
N ALA A 355 -17.37 3.47 14.88
CA ALA A 355 -18.06 3.80 16.12
C ALA A 355 -18.66 5.21 16.13
N ARG A 356 -17.99 6.19 15.51
CA ARG A 356 -18.45 7.59 15.44
C ARG A 356 -19.46 7.83 14.32
N PHE A 357 -19.42 7.07 13.23
CA PHE A 357 -20.31 7.21 12.07
C PHE A 357 -21.07 5.91 11.73
N PRO A 358 -21.81 5.32 12.68
CA PRO A 358 -22.40 3.99 12.52
C PRO A 358 -23.47 3.89 11.44
N LYS A 359 -24.10 5.01 11.01
CA LYS A 359 -25.10 5.01 9.93
C LYS A 359 -24.45 5.10 8.53
N ILE A 360 -23.19 5.52 8.45
CA ILE A 360 -22.41 5.65 7.21
C ILE A 360 -21.49 4.44 7.02
N LEU A 361 -20.85 4.01 8.12
CA LEU A 361 -19.76 3.04 8.16
C LEU A 361 -20.19 1.75 8.90
N ASN A 362 -21.38 1.24 8.60
CA ASN A 362 -21.81 -0.10 9.05
C ASN A 362 -21.18 -1.24 8.23
N PHE A 363 -20.12 -0.93 7.47
CA PHE A 363 -19.34 -1.86 6.67
C PHE A 363 -17.92 -1.98 7.22
N PRO A 364 -17.22 -3.09 6.97
CA PRO A 364 -15.83 -3.23 7.37
C PRO A 364 -14.89 -2.41 6.46
N LEU A 365 -13.68 -2.13 6.95
CA LEU A 365 -12.62 -1.49 6.15
C LEU A 365 -12.13 -2.47 5.08
N SER A 366 -12.38 -2.17 3.82
CA SER A 366 -12.04 -3.05 2.70
C SER A 366 -10.58 -2.92 2.29
N THR A 367 -10.09 -1.68 2.24
CA THR A 367 -8.69 -1.38 1.94
C THR A 367 -8.32 0.02 2.42
N SER A 368 -7.02 0.27 2.53
CA SER A 368 -6.47 1.60 2.80
C SER A 368 -5.08 1.73 2.21
N TRP A 369 -4.67 2.96 1.94
CA TRP A 369 -3.32 3.26 1.44
C TRP A 369 -2.83 4.64 1.88
N PHE A 370 -1.50 4.77 1.97
CA PHE A 370 -0.83 6.06 1.85
C PHE A 370 -0.32 6.25 0.44
N TYR A 371 -0.58 7.43 -0.13
CA TYR A 371 0.14 7.91 -1.30
C TYR A 371 1.01 9.09 -0.94
N LYS A 372 2.30 9.01 -1.30
CA LYS A 372 3.27 10.09 -1.17
C LYS A 372 3.73 10.52 -2.55
N TYR A 373 3.44 11.76 -2.91
CA TYR A 373 3.56 12.26 -4.27
C TYR A 373 4.96 12.82 -4.56
N ASP A 374 5.42 12.63 -5.79
CA ASP A 374 6.64 13.26 -6.29
C ASP A 374 6.41 14.77 -6.44
N SER A 375 7.23 15.56 -5.76
CA SER A 375 7.14 17.03 -5.79
C SER A 375 7.99 17.66 -6.91
N VAL A 376 8.79 16.85 -7.61
CA VAL A 376 9.61 17.31 -8.74
C VAL A 376 8.84 17.25 -10.06
N SER A 377 7.96 16.26 -10.22
CA SER A 377 7.11 16.08 -11.40
C SER A 377 5.65 16.35 -11.08
N SER A 378 5.35 17.47 -10.39
CA SER A 378 3.96 17.93 -10.25
C SER A 378 3.27 18.13 -11.61
N GLU A 379 4.06 18.40 -12.66
CA GLU A 379 3.62 18.48 -14.06
C GLU A 379 3.06 17.16 -14.60
N ALA A 380 3.44 15.99 -14.05
CA ALA A 380 2.90 14.69 -14.44
C ALA A 380 1.46 14.47 -13.94
N GLY A 381 0.93 15.37 -13.11
CA GLY A 381 -0.39 15.28 -12.50
C GLY A 381 -0.44 14.32 -11.30
N GLY A 382 -1.53 14.40 -10.53
CA GLY A 382 -1.83 13.40 -9.51
C GLY A 382 -2.58 12.21 -10.12
N ILE A 383 -3.44 11.58 -9.34
CA ILE A 383 -4.29 10.50 -9.86
C ILE A 383 -5.36 11.11 -10.76
N GLY A 384 -5.48 10.57 -11.98
CA GLY A 384 -6.49 10.98 -12.97
C GLY A 384 -7.93 10.72 -12.54
N ILE A 385 -8.88 10.99 -13.43
CA ILE A 385 -10.30 10.77 -13.14
C ILE A 385 -10.54 9.27 -12.90
N HIS A 386 -11.14 8.91 -11.78
CA HIS A 386 -11.49 7.52 -11.44
C HIS A 386 -12.62 7.43 -10.41
N ALA A 387 -13.18 6.23 -10.23
CA ALA A 387 -13.98 5.84 -9.09
C ALA A 387 -13.29 4.67 -8.35
N ASP A 388 -13.47 4.64 -7.04
CA ASP A 388 -12.93 3.58 -6.19
C ASP A 388 -14.04 2.56 -5.89
N GLN A 389 -13.75 1.27 -5.99
CA GLN A 389 -14.71 0.18 -5.74
C GLN A 389 -14.97 0.03 -4.24
N ALA A 390 -15.77 0.93 -3.67
CA ALA A 390 -16.20 0.88 -2.28
C ALA A 390 -17.56 1.58 -2.09
N ILE A 391 -18.17 1.50 -0.90
CA ILE A 391 -19.37 2.28 -0.58
C ILE A 391 -18.98 3.70 -0.14
N VAL A 392 -17.97 3.83 0.72
CA VAL A 392 -17.55 5.10 1.30
C VAL A 392 -16.06 5.29 1.10
N ASN A 393 -15.69 6.47 0.60
CA ASN A 393 -14.32 6.91 0.40
C ASN A 393 -13.98 8.04 1.38
N ILE A 394 -12.88 7.87 2.12
CA ILE A 394 -12.37 8.88 3.06
C ILE A 394 -10.92 9.19 2.67
N ASN A 395 -10.63 10.43 2.31
CA ASN A 395 -9.27 10.92 2.08
C ASN A 395 -8.85 11.87 3.20
N ILE A 396 -7.64 11.70 3.74
CA ILE A 396 -7.10 12.51 4.85
C ILE A 396 -5.72 13.03 4.45
N TRP A 397 -5.52 14.33 4.61
CA TRP A 397 -4.27 15.01 4.32
C TRP A 397 -3.47 15.28 5.60
N ILE A 398 -2.17 14.93 5.59
CA ILE A 398 -1.35 14.91 6.82
C ILE A 398 -0.02 15.68 6.71
N THR A 399 0.21 16.35 5.58
CA THR A 399 1.35 17.24 5.37
C THR A 399 0.99 18.66 5.82
N PRO A 400 1.83 19.34 6.62
CA PRO A 400 1.63 20.73 7.02
C PRO A 400 1.25 21.65 5.87
N ASP A 401 0.40 22.64 6.15
CA ASP A 401 -0.11 23.57 5.14
C ASP A 401 1.01 24.34 4.44
N ASP A 402 2.08 24.68 5.16
CA ASP A 402 3.22 25.43 4.62
C ASP A 402 4.06 24.65 3.61
N ALA A 403 3.79 23.34 3.46
CA ALA A 403 4.40 22.52 2.42
C ALA A 403 3.76 22.72 1.04
N ASN A 404 2.48 23.12 1.00
CA ASN A 404 1.79 23.45 -0.24
C ASN A 404 2.14 24.90 -0.64
N LEU A 405 2.72 25.05 -1.83
CA LEU A 405 3.13 26.34 -2.39
C LEU A 405 1.98 27.06 -3.10
N ASP A 406 0.85 26.39 -3.27
CA ASP A 406 -0.39 26.96 -3.79
C ASP A 406 -1.60 26.58 -2.90
N PRO A 407 -1.95 27.42 -1.90
CA PRO A 407 -2.99 27.11 -0.93
C PRO A 407 -4.39 26.88 -1.51
N ASP A 408 -4.65 27.33 -2.74
CA ASP A 408 -5.96 27.20 -3.40
C ASP A 408 -6.09 25.90 -4.21
N SER A 409 -5.04 25.07 -4.26
CA SER A 409 -5.02 23.79 -4.97
C SER A 409 -4.44 22.67 -4.10
N GLY A 410 -3.99 21.57 -4.73
CA GLY A 410 -3.30 20.47 -4.07
C GLY A 410 -4.20 19.40 -3.46
N GLY A 411 -5.52 19.62 -3.43
CA GLY A 411 -6.45 18.72 -2.76
C GLY A 411 -7.09 17.71 -3.71
N LEU A 412 -8.42 17.73 -3.81
CA LEU A 412 -9.21 16.78 -4.60
C LEU A 412 -10.28 17.53 -5.40
N ILE A 413 -10.53 17.05 -6.61
CA ILE A 413 -11.68 17.45 -7.43
C ILE A 413 -12.67 16.29 -7.42
N VAL A 414 -13.89 16.52 -6.92
CA VAL A 414 -14.97 15.52 -6.85
C VAL A 414 -16.12 15.95 -7.73
N TYR A 415 -16.55 15.07 -8.63
CA TYR A 415 -17.67 15.34 -9.51
C TYR A 415 -19.01 15.03 -8.82
N ASP A 416 -20.05 15.77 -9.20
CA ASP A 416 -21.38 15.67 -8.59
C ASP A 416 -22.19 14.47 -9.06
N THR A 417 -21.74 13.81 -10.12
CA THR A 417 -22.32 12.60 -10.70
C THR A 417 -21.51 11.36 -10.31
N ALA A 418 -22.21 10.23 -10.25
CA ALA A 418 -21.59 8.92 -10.06
C ALA A 418 -22.09 7.96 -11.14
N PRO A 419 -21.24 7.03 -11.61
CA PRO A 419 -21.68 5.97 -12.51
C PRO A 419 -22.70 5.03 -11.86
N PRO A 420 -23.41 4.21 -12.68
CA PRO A 420 -24.31 3.19 -12.19
C PRO A 420 -23.63 2.22 -11.20
N VAL A 421 -24.34 1.82 -10.15
CA VAL A 421 -23.81 0.95 -9.07
C VAL A 421 -23.27 -0.35 -9.67
N GLU A 422 -24.10 -0.98 -10.48
CA GLU A 422 -23.87 -2.22 -11.22
C GLU A 422 -22.67 -2.16 -12.17
N GLU A 423 -22.31 -0.99 -12.72
CA GLU A 423 -21.08 -0.87 -13.50
C GLU A 423 -19.84 -0.75 -12.59
N VAL A 424 -19.92 -0.02 -11.47
CA VAL A 424 -18.79 0.15 -10.54
C VAL A 424 -18.48 -1.11 -9.74
N PHE A 425 -19.51 -1.88 -9.37
CA PHE A 425 -19.35 -3.14 -8.64
C PHE A 425 -19.42 -4.38 -9.54
N GLY A 426 -19.57 -4.21 -10.85
CA GLY A 426 -19.65 -5.29 -11.82
C GLY A 426 -18.38 -5.47 -12.64
N SER A 427 -18.50 -6.25 -13.72
CA SER A 427 -17.40 -6.56 -14.65
C SER A 427 -16.85 -5.33 -15.38
N ASP A 428 -17.58 -4.21 -15.38
CA ASP A 428 -17.22 -2.99 -16.08
C ASP A 428 -16.40 -2.02 -15.22
N PHE A 429 -16.03 -2.38 -13.99
CA PHE A 429 -15.27 -1.49 -13.10
C PHE A 429 -13.96 -0.97 -13.71
N ALA A 430 -13.32 -1.76 -14.59
CA ALA A 430 -12.11 -1.33 -15.29
C ALA A 430 -12.30 0.00 -16.05
N LYS A 431 -13.48 0.24 -16.64
CA LYS A 431 -13.86 1.51 -17.28
C LYS A 431 -13.77 2.70 -16.32
N TRP A 432 -14.03 2.47 -15.04
CA TRP A 432 -14.14 3.51 -14.02
C TRP A 432 -12.84 3.76 -13.24
N ASN A 433 -11.91 2.80 -13.22
CA ASN A 433 -10.69 2.90 -12.40
C ASN A 433 -9.36 2.67 -13.16
N ASN A 434 -9.41 2.39 -14.46
CA ASN A 434 -8.19 2.22 -15.26
C ASN A 434 -7.86 3.48 -16.06
N GLU A 435 -6.64 3.99 -15.94
CA GLU A 435 -6.14 5.17 -16.66
C GLU A 435 -6.33 5.08 -18.18
N ARG A 436 -6.34 3.87 -18.77
CA ARG A 436 -6.58 3.66 -20.21
C ARG A 436 -7.93 4.21 -20.70
N PHE A 437 -8.92 4.30 -19.81
CA PHE A 437 -10.27 4.79 -20.14
C PHE A 437 -10.53 6.20 -19.59
N GLU A 438 -9.49 6.98 -19.27
CA GLU A 438 -9.68 8.34 -18.73
C GLU A 438 -10.43 9.26 -19.70
N GLY A 439 -10.17 9.15 -21.01
CA GLY A 439 -10.92 9.86 -22.05
C GLY A 439 -12.42 9.54 -22.02
N ASP A 440 -12.78 8.26 -21.91
CA ASP A 440 -14.18 7.81 -21.87
C ASP A 440 -14.91 8.36 -20.64
N ARG A 441 -14.21 8.47 -19.50
CA ARG A 441 -14.79 9.07 -18.28
C ARG A 441 -14.99 10.57 -18.44
N MET A 442 -14.08 11.27 -19.12
CA MET A 442 -14.25 12.68 -19.42
C MET A 442 -15.44 12.92 -20.36
N ASP A 443 -15.59 12.10 -21.39
CA ASP A 443 -16.73 12.16 -22.31
C ASP A 443 -18.05 11.87 -21.57
N TRP A 444 -18.04 10.90 -20.66
CA TRP A 444 -19.20 10.59 -19.82
C TRP A 444 -19.57 11.75 -18.90
N LEU A 445 -18.60 12.40 -18.25
CA LEU A 445 -18.84 13.59 -17.42
C LEU A 445 -19.44 14.74 -18.23
N ASN A 446 -18.91 14.99 -19.43
CA ASN A 446 -19.43 16.02 -20.34
C ASN A 446 -20.86 15.71 -20.79
N ALA A 447 -21.14 14.46 -21.18
CA ALA A 447 -22.46 14.03 -21.61
C ALA A 447 -23.52 14.09 -20.51
N ASN A 448 -23.11 14.00 -19.24
CA ASN A 448 -23.97 14.14 -18.07
C ASN A 448 -23.99 15.57 -17.49
N GLU A 449 -23.36 16.54 -18.15
CA GLU A 449 -23.25 17.93 -17.68
C GLU A 449 -22.74 18.02 -16.23
N ALA A 450 -21.81 17.12 -15.87
CA ALA A 450 -21.35 16.96 -14.51
C ALA A 450 -20.64 18.22 -14.02
N LYS A 451 -21.01 18.68 -12.82
CA LYS A 451 -20.30 19.74 -12.12
C LYS A 451 -19.23 19.11 -11.23
N HIS A 452 -18.28 19.94 -10.80
CA HIS A 452 -17.23 19.51 -9.89
C HIS A 452 -17.13 20.45 -8.71
N ILE A 453 -16.63 19.88 -7.62
CA ILE A 453 -16.23 20.58 -6.42
C ILE A 453 -14.72 20.50 -6.32
N ASN A 454 -14.06 21.66 -6.27
CA ASN A 454 -12.64 21.74 -5.96
C ASN A 454 -12.47 21.91 -4.45
N ILE A 455 -11.76 20.99 -3.82
CA ILE A 455 -11.48 21.00 -2.39
C ILE A 455 -9.99 21.23 -2.25
N PRO A 456 -9.54 22.44 -1.85
CA PRO A 456 -8.12 22.73 -1.71
C PRO A 456 -7.51 21.93 -0.56
N TYR A 457 -6.21 21.69 -0.67
CA TYR A 457 -5.46 20.98 0.35
C TYR A 457 -5.49 21.72 1.69
N ARG A 458 -5.64 20.98 2.78
CA ARG A 458 -5.36 21.45 4.14
C ARG A 458 -4.91 20.29 5.01
N CYS A 459 -3.89 20.49 5.81
CA CYS A 459 -3.44 19.53 6.80
C CYS A 459 -4.57 19.22 7.79
N ASN A 460 -4.73 17.95 8.14
CA ASN A 460 -5.76 17.45 9.03
C ASN A 460 -7.20 17.66 8.52
N ARG A 461 -7.37 17.80 7.21
CA ARG A 461 -8.67 17.78 6.54
C ARG A 461 -8.99 16.39 6.04
N ALA A 462 -10.24 15.98 6.26
CA ALA A 462 -10.85 14.80 5.67
C ALA A 462 -11.82 15.19 4.55
N VAL A 463 -11.87 14.42 3.47
CA VAL A 463 -12.90 14.48 2.45
C VAL A 463 -13.62 13.14 2.40
N VAL A 464 -14.93 13.14 2.66
CA VAL A 464 -15.76 11.92 2.74
C VAL A 464 -16.91 11.97 1.74
N PHE A 465 -17.05 10.93 0.91
CA PHE A 465 -18.05 10.89 -0.15
C PHE A 465 -18.41 9.45 -0.57
N ASP A 466 -19.50 9.30 -1.35
CA ASP A 466 -19.86 8.04 -2.00
C ASP A 466 -18.77 7.67 -3.01
N SER A 467 -18.12 6.53 -2.81
CA SER A 467 -16.90 6.15 -3.54
C SER A 467 -17.08 6.01 -5.06
N ARG A 468 -18.33 5.88 -5.54
CA ARG A 468 -18.63 5.85 -6.97
C ARG A 468 -18.45 7.20 -7.64
N ARG A 469 -18.53 8.31 -6.90
CA ARG A 469 -18.35 9.64 -7.50
C ARG A 469 -16.99 9.71 -8.16
N LEU A 470 -16.99 10.12 -9.42
CA LEU A 470 -15.74 10.33 -10.13
C LEU A 470 -14.95 11.43 -9.42
N HIS A 471 -13.65 11.22 -9.29
CA HIS A 471 -12.78 12.17 -8.64
C HIS A 471 -11.36 12.07 -9.19
N LYS A 472 -10.58 13.12 -8.98
CA LYS A 472 -9.17 13.17 -9.34
C LYS A 472 -8.38 14.00 -8.34
N THR A 473 -7.08 13.77 -8.28
CA THR A 473 -6.18 14.68 -7.58
C THR A 473 -6.17 16.03 -8.32
N ASP A 474 -6.24 17.12 -7.58
CA ASP A 474 -6.07 18.45 -8.16
C ASP A 474 -4.61 18.66 -8.61
N THR A 475 -4.36 19.68 -9.42
CA THR A 475 -3.00 20.22 -9.57
C THR A 475 -2.40 20.52 -8.21
N TYR A 476 -1.10 20.25 -8.04
CA TYR A 476 -0.44 20.42 -6.74
C TYR A 476 0.98 20.92 -6.93
N THR A 477 1.43 21.81 -6.06
CA THR A 477 2.82 22.25 -6.02
C THR A 477 3.30 22.22 -4.58
N PHE A 478 4.09 21.20 -4.22
CA PHE A 478 4.61 21.04 -2.86
C PHE A 478 6.12 21.26 -2.84
N LYS A 479 6.68 21.65 -1.69
CA LYS A 479 8.13 21.76 -1.54
C LYS A 479 8.80 20.38 -1.76
N LYS A 480 10.05 20.40 -2.26
CA LYS A 480 10.75 19.18 -2.74
C LYS A 480 11.31 18.30 -1.62
N GLU A 481 11.46 18.84 -0.41
CA GLU A 481 12.02 18.13 0.73
C GLU A 481 11.14 16.92 1.09
N TYR A 482 11.78 15.85 1.55
CA TYR A 482 11.13 14.57 1.85
C TYR A 482 9.88 14.72 2.74
N GLU A 483 10.02 15.51 3.80
CA GLU A 483 9.00 15.74 4.81
C GLU A 483 7.85 16.60 4.26
N MET A 484 8.09 17.38 3.21
CA MET A 484 7.16 18.36 2.65
C MET A 484 6.34 17.81 1.48
N ARG A 485 6.56 16.56 1.08
CA ARG A 485 5.78 15.93 0.02
C ARG A 485 4.31 15.81 0.43
N ARG A 486 3.40 15.97 -0.53
CA ARG A 486 1.96 15.70 -0.32
C ARG A 486 1.77 14.25 0.09
N ILE A 487 1.13 14.02 1.24
CA ILE A 487 0.73 12.69 1.70
C ILE A 487 -0.78 12.64 1.87
N ASN A 488 -1.38 11.60 1.28
CA ASN A 488 -2.79 11.30 1.34
C ASN A 488 -3.00 9.90 1.94
N LEU A 489 -3.75 9.81 3.03
CA LEU A 489 -4.29 8.55 3.54
C LEU A 489 -5.69 8.35 2.96
N THR A 490 -5.95 7.21 2.34
CA THR A 490 -7.31 6.83 1.92
C THR A 490 -7.79 5.63 2.72
N LEU A 491 -9.03 5.68 3.19
CA LEU A 491 -9.75 4.56 3.81
C LEU A 491 -11.00 4.27 2.97
N LEU A 492 -11.16 3.02 2.55
CA LEU A 492 -12.31 2.57 1.76
C LEU A 492 -13.14 1.55 2.56
N PHE A 493 -14.43 1.83 2.72
CA PHE A 493 -15.36 0.98 3.45
C PHE A 493 -16.40 0.35 2.54
N GLY A 494 -16.63 -0.96 2.75
CA GLY A 494 -17.60 -1.76 2.00
C GLY A 494 -17.16 -2.04 0.57
N MET A 495 -16.51 -3.17 0.33
CA MET A 495 -16.33 -3.79 -0.98
C MET A 495 -17.41 -4.86 -1.16
N VAL A 496 -17.94 -4.98 -2.38
CA VAL A 496 -18.82 -6.07 -2.76
C VAL A 496 -17.94 -7.15 -3.39
N ASP A 497 -17.28 -7.96 -2.57
CA ASP A 497 -16.78 -9.26 -2.97
C ASP A 497 -17.18 -10.27 -1.87
N ASP A 498 -17.96 -11.29 -2.24
CA ASP A 498 -18.34 -12.50 -1.48
C ASP A 498 -19.50 -12.49 -0.47
N VAL A 499 -20.39 -11.50 -0.48
CA VAL A 499 -21.77 -11.71 0.02
C VAL A 499 -22.71 -11.27 -1.08
N GLY A 500 -23.25 -12.23 -1.84
CA GLY A 500 -24.20 -12.02 -2.94
C GLY A 500 -25.55 -11.45 -2.50
N GLU A 501 -25.55 -10.41 -1.66
CA GLU A 501 -26.70 -9.55 -1.44
C GLU A 501 -26.42 -8.19 -2.07
N ASP A 502 -27.27 -7.88 -3.04
CA ASP A 502 -27.41 -6.62 -3.73
C ASP A 502 -27.65 -5.47 -2.72
N ILE A 503 -26.57 -4.82 -2.28
CA ILE A 503 -26.63 -3.58 -1.48
C ILE A 503 -27.20 -2.43 -2.31
N GLY A 504 -27.10 -2.51 -3.65
CA GLY A 504 -27.75 -1.58 -4.58
C GLY A 504 -29.26 -1.52 -4.36
N SER A 505 -29.89 -2.67 -4.08
CA SER A 505 -31.33 -2.74 -3.78
C SER A 505 -31.75 -2.05 -2.46
N LYS A 506 -30.85 -1.96 -1.45
CA LYS A 506 -31.19 -1.35 -0.15
C LYS A 506 -31.08 0.17 -0.14
N ARG A 507 -30.37 0.79 -1.08
CA ARG A 507 -30.34 2.25 -1.22
C ARG A 507 -31.48 2.80 -2.09
N GLY A 508 -32.14 1.99 -2.91
CA GLY A 508 -33.35 2.38 -3.65
C GLY A 508 -33.20 3.63 -4.54
N ASP A 509 -31.96 4.05 -4.81
CA ASP A 509 -31.69 5.35 -5.41
C ASP A 509 -31.25 5.15 -6.85
N ASN A 510 -32.08 5.61 -7.79
CA ASN A 510 -31.91 5.47 -9.24
C ASN A 510 -30.75 6.32 -9.80
N GLY A 511 -29.56 6.26 -9.18
CA GLY A 511 -28.34 6.94 -9.63
C GLY A 511 -28.42 8.47 -9.65
N LYS A 512 -29.54 9.07 -9.22
CA LYS A 512 -29.71 10.52 -9.16
C LYS A 512 -29.47 10.99 -7.73
N PHE A 513 -28.20 11.18 -7.41
CA PHE A 513 -27.85 12.11 -6.33
C PHE A 513 -28.58 13.43 -6.59
N PRO A 514 -29.01 14.16 -5.55
CA PRO A 514 -29.55 15.49 -5.74
C PRO A 514 -28.58 16.28 -6.64
N ASN A 515 -29.12 16.88 -7.72
CA ASN A 515 -28.41 17.58 -8.81
C ASN A 515 -27.54 18.77 -8.37
N GLU A 516 -27.34 18.93 -7.07
CA GLU A 516 -26.44 19.89 -6.46
C GLU A 516 -25.58 19.11 -5.47
N ALA A 517 -24.36 18.74 -5.88
CA ALA A 517 -23.35 18.39 -4.88
C ALA A 517 -23.09 19.65 -4.06
N SER A 518 -23.76 19.73 -2.91
CA SER A 518 -23.46 20.73 -1.90
C SER A 518 -22.40 20.18 -0.97
N ILE A 519 -21.44 21.02 -0.64
CA ILE A 519 -20.43 20.72 0.38
C ILE A 519 -21.09 20.89 1.75
N HIS A 520 -20.75 20.01 2.68
CA HIS A 520 -20.88 20.31 4.10
C HIS A 520 -19.49 20.43 4.71
N THR A 521 -19.19 21.60 5.28
CA THR A 521 -17.92 21.86 5.96
C THR A 521 -18.13 21.79 7.47
N ALA A 522 -17.36 20.93 8.14
CA ALA A 522 -17.27 20.85 9.58
C ALA A 522 -15.84 21.22 10.02
N THR A 523 -15.68 21.85 11.19
CA THR A 523 -14.39 22.42 11.65
C THR A 523 -14.09 22.18 13.11
#